data_AF-A0A428PLK6-F1
#
_entry.id   AF-A0A428PLK6-F1
#
_cell.length_a   1.000
_cell.length_b   1.000
_cell.length_c   1.000
_cell.angle_alpha   90.00
_cell.angle_beta   90.00
_cell.angle_gamma   90.00
#
_symmetry.space_group_name_H-M   'P 1'
#
loop_
_entity.id
_entity.type
_entity.pdbx_description
1 polymer ?
#
loop_
_entity_poly.entity_id
_entity_poly.type
_entity_poly.pdbx_seq_one_letter_code
_entity_poly.pdbx_strand_id
1 'polypeptide(L)'
;MANDDFKKAIVNDRWEGDLMQQCLAYAQKAQAQLGKRDWSRLAQAAHDAAELLPAERYPEWPPEALRINSNVKKEFKNYGDLGDNFKRFVDAAKTVRYDALRASVMA
;
A
#
# COMPACT_ATOMS: atom_id res chain seq x y z
N MET A 1 9.03 -16.57 2.99
CA MET A 1 9.31 -16.67 1.54
C MET A 1 8.63 -15.58 0.71
N ALA A 2 7.45 -15.07 1.05
CA ALA A 2 6.79 -14.00 0.27
C ALA A 2 7.49 -12.62 0.29
N ASN A 3 8.40 -12.35 1.25
CA ASN A 3 9.04 -11.05 1.39
C ASN A 3 10.25 -10.88 0.44
N ASP A 4 10.98 -11.95 0.17
CA ASP A 4 12.13 -11.93 -0.75
C ASP A 4 11.68 -11.82 -2.21
N ASP A 5 10.55 -12.43 -2.57
CA ASP A 5 9.98 -12.28 -3.90
C ASP A 5 9.41 -10.88 -4.15
N PHE A 6 8.93 -10.17 -3.12
CA PHE A 6 8.49 -8.78 -3.26
C PHE A 6 9.68 -7.80 -3.34
N LYS A 7 10.71 -8.00 -2.51
CA LYS A 7 11.99 -7.27 -2.65
C LYS A 7 12.61 -7.51 -4.02
N LYS A 8 12.60 -8.77 -4.50
CA LYS A 8 13.03 -9.11 -5.87
C LYS A 8 12.08 -8.56 -6.94
N ALA A 9 10.77 -8.45 -6.74
CA ALA A 9 9.87 -7.86 -7.73
C ALA A 9 10.05 -6.34 -7.86
N ILE A 10 10.39 -5.66 -6.75
CA ILE A 10 10.78 -4.24 -6.77
C ILE A 10 12.17 -4.05 -7.42
N VAL A 11 13.10 -4.98 -7.18
CA VAL A 11 14.50 -4.85 -7.62
C VAL A 11 14.78 -5.46 -9.00
N ASN A 12 14.07 -6.51 -9.44
CA ASN A 12 14.43 -7.32 -10.62
C ASN A 12 13.40 -7.36 -11.76
N ASP A 13 12.09 -7.09 -11.59
CA ASP A 13 11.19 -7.04 -12.76
C ASP A 13 9.77 -6.50 -12.47
N ARG A 14 9.47 -5.28 -12.97
CA ARG A 14 8.12 -4.65 -13.13
C ARG A 14 7.58 -3.68 -12.07
N TRP A 15 8.40 -2.78 -11.54
CA TRP A 15 7.90 -1.46 -11.10
C TRP A 15 8.81 -0.35 -11.68
N GLU A 16 8.95 -0.27 -13.00
CA GLU A 16 9.51 0.92 -13.66
C GLU A 16 8.45 2.04 -13.61
N GLY A 17 8.62 3.00 -12.69
CA GLY A 17 7.74 4.16 -12.58
C GLY A 17 7.70 4.79 -11.20
N ASP A 18 7.18 6.02 -11.14
CA ASP A 18 7.03 6.79 -9.90
C ASP A 18 6.01 6.12 -8.96
N LEU A 19 6.47 5.71 -7.76
CA LEU A 19 5.65 5.12 -6.69
C LEU A 19 4.46 6.03 -6.32
N MET A 20 4.61 7.34 -6.49
CA MET A 20 3.55 8.32 -6.26
C MET A 20 2.44 8.20 -7.32
N GLN A 21 2.78 7.98 -8.59
CA GLN A 21 1.81 7.77 -9.67
C GLN A 21 0.99 6.49 -9.45
N GLN A 22 1.61 5.44 -8.94
CA GLN A 22 0.91 4.19 -8.65
C GLN A 22 -0.02 4.31 -7.45
N CYS A 23 0.40 5.05 -6.40
CA CYS A 23 -0.49 5.42 -5.30
C CYS A 23 -1.71 6.17 -5.80
N LEU A 24 -1.49 7.14 -6.70
CA LEU A 24 -2.55 7.95 -7.30
C LEU A 24 -3.51 7.11 -8.16
N ALA A 25 -2.98 6.23 -9.01
CA ALA A 25 -3.78 5.36 -9.87
C ALA A 25 -4.66 4.40 -9.05
N TYR A 26 -4.13 3.83 -7.97
CA TYR A 26 -4.91 3.00 -7.05
C TYR A 26 -6.02 3.81 -6.37
N ALA A 27 -5.70 4.99 -5.85
CA ALA A 27 -6.68 5.87 -5.20
C ALA A 27 -7.82 6.27 -6.15
N GLN A 28 -7.49 6.65 -7.39
CA GLN A 28 -8.47 6.99 -8.42
C GLN A 28 -9.37 5.81 -8.77
N LYS A 29 -8.79 4.62 -8.95
CA LYS A 29 -9.55 3.39 -9.25
C LYS A 29 -10.50 3.04 -8.11
N ALA A 30 -10.01 3.10 -6.87
CA ALA A 30 -10.82 2.85 -5.70
C ALA A 30 -11.94 3.89 -5.55
N GLN A 31 -11.67 5.17 -5.77
CA GLN A 31 -12.69 6.22 -5.72
C GLN A 31 -13.74 6.08 -6.84
N ALA A 32 -13.37 5.59 -8.02
CA ALA A 32 -14.29 5.37 -9.13
C ALA A 32 -15.20 4.14 -8.93
N GLN A 33 -14.70 3.10 -8.25
CA GLN A 33 -15.42 1.84 -8.03
C GLN A 33 -16.19 1.79 -6.71
N LEU A 34 -15.76 2.57 -5.72
CA LEU A 34 -16.34 2.56 -4.38
C LEU A 34 -17.28 3.74 -4.18
N GLY A 35 -18.40 3.49 -3.50
CA GLY A 35 -19.21 4.57 -2.95
C GLY A 35 -18.46 5.32 -1.84
N LYS A 36 -18.90 6.54 -1.51
CA LYS A 36 -18.27 7.40 -0.49
C LYS A 36 -17.98 6.67 0.84
N ARG A 37 -18.90 5.81 1.28
CA ARG A 37 -18.77 5.03 2.52
C ARG A 37 -17.63 3.99 2.46
N ASP A 38 -17.56 3.25 1.35
CA ASP A 38 -16.59 2.17 1.19
C ASP A 38 -15.19 2.72 0.91
N TRP A 39 -15.11 3.85 0.20
CA TRP A 39 -13.88 4.62 0.06
C TRP A 39 -13.31 5.07 1.41
N SER A 40 -14.14 5.66 2.28
CA SER A 40 -13.69 6.07 3.62
C SER A 40 -13.20 4.89 4.46
N ARG A 41 -13.83 3.72 4.34
CA ARG A 41 -13.38 2.50 5.02
C ARG A 41 -12.03 2.00 4.49
N LEU A 42 -11.86 1.97 3.17
CA LEU A 42 -10.59 1.56 2.56
C LEU A 42 -9.45 2.52 2.96
N ALA A 43 -9.71 3.82 2.95
CA ALA A 43 -8.75 4.84 3.37
C ALA A 43 -8.38 4.70 4.86
N GLN A 44 -9.36 4.44 5.73
CA GLN A 44 -9.10 4.19 7.15
C GLN A 44 -8.27 2.93 7.34
N ALA A 45 -8.61 1.82 6.67
CA ALA A 45 -7.84 0.59 6.75
C ALA A 45 -6.39 0.79 6.28
N ALA A 46 -6.18 1.59 5.22
CA ALA A 46 -4.84 1.93 4.75
C ALA A 46 -4.06 2.75 5.78
N HIS A 47 -4.71 3.70 6.45
CA HIS A 47 -4.12 4.48 7.53
C HIS A 47 -3.75 3.59 8.72
N ASP A 48 -4.68 2.78 9.21
CA ASP A 48 -4.46 1.87 10.34
C ASP A 48 -3.35 0.86 10.05
N ALA A 49 -3.34 0.30 8.83
CA ALA A 49 -2.24 -0.55 8.40
C ALA A 49 -0.94 0.23 8.45
N ALA A 50 -0.87 1.39 7.79
CA ALA A 50 0.31 2.25 7.69
C ALA A 50 0.90 2.65 9.06
N GLU A 51 0.09 2.90 10.07
CA GLU A 51 0.54 3.24 11.43
C GLU A 51 1.25 2.07 12.12
N LEU A 52 0.86 0.83 11.81
CA LEU A 52 1.47 -0.36 12.38
C LEU A 52 2.84 -0.69 11.75
N LEU A 53 3.15 -0.16 10.56
CA LEU A 53 4.43 -0.46 9.91
C LEU A 53 5.57 0.39 10.48
N PRO A 54 6.76 -0.21 10.67
CA PRO A 54 7.95 0.53 11.10
C PRO A 54 8.33 1.64 10.12
N ALA A 55 9.09 2.63 10.61
CA ALA A 55 9.58 3.78 9.84
C ALA A 55 10.81 3.42 9.00
N GLU A 56 10.68 2.39 8.16
CA GLU A 56 11.74 1.84 7.33
C GLU A 56 11.36 1.92 5.85
N ARG A 57 12.38 1.85 4.98
CA ARG A 57 12.17 1.71 3.54
C ARG A 57 11.79 0.25 3.26
N TYR A 58 10.62 0.00 2.68
CA TYR A 58 10.03 -1.34 2.50
C TYR A 58 9.80 -2.11 3.82
N PRO A 59 8.93 -1.60 4.70
CA PRO A 59 8.70 -2.18 6.01
C PRO A 59 8.07 -3.58 5.93
N GLU A 60 8.51 -4.47 6.82
CA GLU A 60 7.81 -5.74 7.02
C GLU A 60 6.47 -5.52 7.73
N TRP A 61 5.45 -6.28 7.32
CA TRP A 61 4.11 -6.15 7.90
C TRP A 61 4.01 -6.98 9.19
N PRO A 62 3.72 -6.36 10.34
CA PRO A 62 3.43 -7.13 11.55
C PRO A 62 2.10 -7.91 11.40
N PRO A 63 1.86 -8.92 12.26
CA PRO A 63 0.64 -9.74 12.22
C PRO A 63 -0.66 -8.92 12.20
N GLU A 64 -0.70 -7.81 12.93
CA GLU A 64 -1.84 -6.90 13.02
C GLU A 64 -2.12 -6.23 11.67
N ALA A 65 -1.08 -5.75 10.99
CA ALA A 65 -1.21 -5.16 9.65
C ALA A 65 -1.62 -6.23 8.62
N LEU A 66 -1.07 -7.45 8.71
CA LEU A 66 -1.45 -8.57 7.85
C LEU A 66 -2.93 -8.95 8.03
N ARG A 67 -3.45 -8.84 9.26
CA ARG A 67 -4.86 -9.05 9.56
C ARG A 67 -5.74 -7.99 8.88
N ILE A 68 -5.33 -6.71 8.93
CA ILE A 68 -6.02 -5.62 8.21
C ILE A 68 -6.05 -5.90 6.71
N ASN A 69 -4.91 -6.22 6.10
CA ASN A 69 -4.84 -6.58 4.68
C ASN A 69 -5.75 -7.77 4.34
N SER A 70 -5.78 -8.79 5.18
CA SER A 70 -6.66 -9.95 4.98
C SER A 70 -8.14 -9.59 5.08
N ASN A 71 -8.50 -8.67 5.98
CA ASN A 71 -9.87 -8.15 6.10
C ASN A 71 -10.26 -7.32 4.87
N VAL A 72 -9.38 -6.43 4.41
CA VAL A 72 -9.59 -5.63 3.20
C VAL A 72 -9.74 -6.53 1.98
N LYS A 73 -8.88 -7.53 1.80
CA LYS A 73 -9.02 -8.53 0.73
C LYS A 73 -10.39 -9.19 0.72
N LYS A 74 -10.92 -9.56 1.90
CA LYS A 74 -12.25 -10.20 2.01
C LYS A 74 -13.39 -9.21 1.74
N GLU A 75 -13.32 -8.01 2.31
CA GLU A 75 -14.36 -6.98 2.21
C GLU A 75 -14.46 -6.44 0.77
N PHE A 76 -13.31 -6.26 0.11
CA PHE A 76 -13.23 -5.67 -1.23
C PHE A 76 -13.02 -6.70 -2.34
N LYS A 77 -13.18 -8.00 -2.08
CA LYS A 77 -12.99 -9.09 -3.07
C LYS A 77 -13.86 -8.96 -4.33
N ASN A 78 -15.00 -8.28 -4.21
CA ASN A 78 -15.94 -8.08 -5.31
C ASN A 78 -15.61 -6.84 -6.16
N TYR A 79 -14.67 -6.00 -5.71
CA TYR A 79 -14.25 -4.78 -6.40
C TYR A 79 -12.96 -5.00 -7.19
N GLY A 80 -12.95 -6.07 -7.99
CA GLY A 80 -11.81 -6.46 -8.81
C GLY A 80 -10.54 -6.71 -7.99
N ASP A 81 -9.44 -6.11 -8.42
CA ASP A 81 -8.10 -6.21 -7.84
C ASP A 81 -7.84 -5.20 -6.71
N LEU A 82 -8.84 -4.42 -6.26
CA LEU A 82 -8.65 -3.43 -5.19
C LEU A 82 -8.17 -4.09 -3.90
N GLY A 83 -8.87 -5.14 -3.45
CA GLY A 83 -8.46 -5.86 -2.24
C GLY A 83 -7.07 -6.48 -2.37
N ASP A 84 -6.71 -6.99 -3.55
CA ASP A 84 -5.42 -7.62 -3.78
C ASP A 84 -4.25 -6.63 -3.88
N ASN A 85 -4.51 -5.42 -4.37
CA ASN A 85 -3.52 -4.35 -4.49
C ASN A 85 -3.38 -3.51 -3.22
N PHE A 86 -4.24 -3.68 -2.21
CA PHE A 86 -4.20 -2.91 -0.97
C PHE A 86 -2.84 -2.93 -0.28
N LYS A 87 -2.24 -4.12 -0.11
CA LYS A 87 -0.91 -4.26 0.52
C LYS A 87 0.14 -3.45 -0.25
N ARG A 88 0.12 -3.56 -1.58
CA ARG A 88 1.07 -2.87 -2.47
C ARG A 88 0.91 -1.35 -2.38
N PHE A 89 -0.33 -0.86 -2.30
CA PHE A 89 -0.62 0.56 -2.10
C PHE A 89 -0.01 1.09 -0.80
N VAL A 90 -0.22 0.39 0.32
CA VAL A 90 0.33 0.80 1.63
C VAL A 90 1.87 0.74 1.62
N ASP A 91 2.47 -0.27 1.00
CA ASP A 91 3.93 -0.37 0.83
C ASP A 91 4.51 0.81 0.03
N ALA A 92 3.87 1.14 -1.10
CA ALA A 92 4.29 2.25 -1.94
C ALA A 92 4.17 3.59 -1.19
N ALA A 93 3.04 3.82 -0.50
CA ALA A 93 2.82 5.04 0.27
C ALA A 93 3.84 5.22 1.40
N LYS A 94 4.17 4.15 2.14
CA LYS A 94 5.21 4.20 3.19
C LYS A 94 6.59 4.45 2.61
N THR A 95 6.91 3.84 1.48
CA THR A 95 8.21 4.03 0.80
C THR A 95 8.36 5.46 0.28
N VAL A 96 7.34 6.01 -0.38
CA VAL A 96 7.34 7.41 -0.84
C VAL A 96 7.53 8.37 0.34
N ARG A 97 6.81 8.14 1.44
CA ARG A 97 6.96 8.97 2.65
C ARG A 97 8.37 8.86 3.23
N TYR A 98 8.94 7.66 3.28
CA TYR A 98 10.31 7.45 3.76
C TYR A 98 11.33 8.20 2.90
N ASP A 99 11.24 8.04 1.58
CA ASP A 99 12.16 8.67 0.62
C ASP A 99 12.04 10.21 0.69
N ALA A 100 10.82 10.76 0.81
CA ALA A 100 10.60 12.19 0.98
C ALA A 100 11.18 12.73 2.30
N LEU A 101 10.99 12.01 3.41
CA LEU A 101 11.57 12.40 4.70
C LEU A 101 13.10 12.37 4.67
N ARG A 102 13.69 11.34 4.07
CA ARG A 102 15.15 11.24 3.91
C ARG A 102 15.72 12.35 3.03
N ALA A 103 15.06 12.68 1.92
CA ALA A 103 15.46 13.80 1.08
C ALA A 103 15.42 15.14 1.82
N SER A 104 14.41 15.36 2.68
CA SER A 104 14.28 16.59 3.47
C SER A 104 15.29 16.74 4.61
N VAL A 105 15.91 15.65 5.06
CA VAL A 105 16.95 15.65 6.11
C VAL A 105 18.35 15.84 5.52
N MET A 106 18.53 15.61 4.22
CA MET A 106 19.80 15.76 3.50
C MET A 106 19.90 17.07 2.68
N ALA A 107 18.83 17.85 2.62
CA ALA A 107 18.76 19.16 1.98
C ALA A 107 19.01 20.29 2.99
#